data_AF-A0A504IWV3-F1
#
_entry.id   AF-A0A504IWV3-F1
#
_cell.length_a   1.000
_cell.length_b   1.000
_cell.length_c   1.000
_cell.angle_alpha   90.00
_cell.angle_beta   90.00
_cell.angle_gamma   90.00
#
_symmetry.space_group_name_H-M   'P 1'
#
loop_
_entity.id
_entity.type
_entity.pdbx_description
1 polymer ?
#
loop_
_entity_poly.entity_id
_entity_poly.type
_entity_poly.pdbx_seq_one_letter_code
_entity_poly.pdbx_strand_id
1 'polypeptide(L)'
;MEVIVFEKETYFKLMEETMTLMYKVIEEKHKEAIANAEEEKEFLTTKEALKLMGLKSKTRLYALRDQKIIEYYQHGRRKLYSKKSIIAYLNGQKIT
;
A
#
# COMPACT_ATOMS: atom_id res chain seq x y z
N MET A 1 1.55 14.86 47.56
CA MET A 1 0.54 14.98 46.49
C MET A 1 0.73 16.36 45.89
N GLU A 2 1.20 16.43 44.66
CA GLU A 2 1.31 17.71 43.94
C GLU A 2 -0.01 17.99 43.24
N VAL A 3 -0.55 19.19 43.44
CA VAL A 3 -1.79 19.65 42.81
C VAL A 3 -1.42 20.74 41.82
N ILE A 4 -1.71 20.50 40.55
CA ILE A 4 -1.56 21.49 39.49
C ILE A 4 -2.89 22.18 39.32
N VAL A 5 -2.92 23.51 39.53
CA VAL A 5 -4.11 24.33 39.41
C VAL A 5 -4.03 25.14 38.12
N PHE A 6 -5.04 25.02 37.27
CA PHE A 6 -5.16 25.78 36.04
C PHE A 6 -6.23 26.84 36.17
N GLU A 7 -5.98 28.01 35.57
CA GLU A 7 -7.06 28.93 35.24
C GLU A 7 -7.97 28.31 34.18
N LYS A 8 -9.26 28.63 34.24
CA LYS A 8 -10.29 28.03 33.38
C LYS A 8 -9.93 28.13 31.90
N GLU A 9 -9.42 29.28 31.46
CA GLU A 9 -9.03 29.51 30.06
C GLU A 9 -7.81 28.67 29.65
N THR A 10 -6.81 28.56 30.52
CA THR A 10 -5.61 27.77 30.29
C THR A 10 -5.94 26.28 30.18
N TYR A 11 -6.89 25.80 30.99
CA TYR A 11 -7.40 24.42 30.87
C TYR A 11 -8.01 24.16 29.49
N PHE A 12 -8.87 25.05 28.99
CA PHE A 12 -9.49 24.87 27.67
C PHE A 12 -8.48 24.93 26.52
N LYS A 13 -7.48 25.83 26.60
CA LYS A 13 -6.40 25.88 25.59
C LYS A 13 -5.59 24.58 25.56
N LEU A 14 -5.23 24.05 26.73
CA LEU A 14 -4.52 22.77 26.83
C LEU A 14 -5.38 21.61 26.28
N MET A 15 -6.69 21.61 26.55
CA MET A 15 -7.60 20.62 25.96
C MET A 15 -7.69 20.73 24.44
N GLU A 16 -7.69 21.93 23.88
CA GLU A 16 -7.71 22.14 22.43
C GLU A 16 -6.42 21.65 21.76
N GLU A 17 -5.26 21.95 22.36
CA GLU A 17 -3.95 21.53 21.86
C GLU A 17 -3.78 20.00 21.94
N THR A 18 -4.18 19.39 23.05
CA THR A 18 -4.13 17.93 23.22
C THR A 18 -5.04 17.20 22.23
N MET A 19 -6.26 17.70 22.00
CA MET A 19 -7.16 17.14 20.99
C MET A 19 -6.58 17.30 19.57
N THR A 20 -5.99 18.45 19.26
CA THR A 20 -5.34 18.68 17.96
C THR A 20 -4.19 17.72 17.72
N LEU A 21 -3.35 17.48 18.73
CA LEU A 21 -2.27 16.50 18.67
C LEU A 21 -2.83 15.08 18.45
N MET A 22 -3.88 14.71 19.18
CA MET A 22 -4.53 13.42 19.05
C MET A 22 -5.08 13.19 17.63
N TYR A 23 -5.75 14.19 17.05
CA TYR A 23 -6.24 14.10 15.67
C TYR A 23 -5.11 13.91 14.66
N LYS A 24 -3.99 14.63 14.81
CA LYS A 24 -2.81 14.46 13.94
C LYS A 24 -2.25 13.04 14.02
N VAL A 25 -2.08 12.50 15.23
CA VAL A 25 -1.58 11.14 15.42
C VAL A 25 -2.52 10.10 14.78
N ILE A 26 -3.83 10.27 14.92
CA ILE A 26 -4.81 9.37 14.30
C ILE A 26 -4.73 9.47 12.77
N GLU A 27 -4.62 10.68 12.22
CA GLU A 27 -4.53 10.89 10.77
C GLU A 27 -3.25 10.28 10.19
N GLU A 28 -2.11 10.46 10.87
CA GLU A 28 -0.84 9.85 10.49
C GLU A 28 -0.92 8.32 10.54
N LYS A 29 -1.47 7.75 11.62
CA LYS A 29 -1.65 6.29 11.73
C LYS A 29 -2.61 5.74 10.68
N HIS A 30 -3.65 6.49 10.32
CA HIS A 30 -4.57 6.11 9.27
C HIS A 30 -3.91 6.17 7.88
N LYS A 31 -3.08 7.19 7.61
CA LYS A 31 -2.27 7.28 6.38
C LYS A 31 -1.25 6.15 6.28
N GLU A 32 -0.54 5.84 7.37
CA GLU A 32 0.38 4.70 7.45
C GLU A 32 -0.37 3.38 7.22
N ALA A 33 -1.55 3.19 7.83
CA ALA A 33 -2.35 1.99 7.62
C ALA A 33 -2.85 1.84 6.17
N ILE A 34 -3.24 2.94 5.52
CA ILE A 34 -3.60 2.94 4.09
C ILE A 34 -2.39 2.60 3.23
N ALA A 35 -1.23 3.24 3.48
CA ALA A 35 0.01 2.98 2.74
C ALA A 35 0.43 1.50 2.87
N ASN A 36 0.41 0.96 4.09
CA ASN A 36 0.73 -0.44 4.35
C ASN A 36 -0.31 -1.41 3.73
N ALA A 37 -1.60 -1.04 3.72
CA ALA A 37 -2.64 -1.84 3.05
C ALA A 37 -2.54 -1.79 1.51
N GLU A 38 -1.99 -0.72 0.95
CA GLU A 38 -1.61 -0.64 -0.47
C GLU A 38 -0.38 -1.53 -0.76
N GLU A 39 0.60 -1.57 0.14
CA GLU A 39 1.76 -2.48 0.06
C GLU A 39 1.37 -3.97 0.17
N GLU A 40 0.42 -4.35 1.05
CA GLU A 40 -0.06 -5.73 1.16
C GLU A 40 -0.72 -6.26 -0.12
N LYS A 41 -1.18 -5.36 -1.01
CA LYS A 41 -1.74 -5.71 -2.34
C LYS A 41 -0.75 -5.53 -3.48
N GLU A 42 0.51 -5.24 -3.20
CA GLU A 42 1.53 -4.99 -4.22
C GLU A 42 1.95 -6.27 -4.94
N PHE A 43 1.84 -7.43 -4.28
CA PHE A 43 2.25 -8.72 -4.82
C PHE A 43 1.07 -9.65 -5.11
N LEU A 44 0.90 -10.00 -6.38
CA LEU A 44 -0.17 -10.86 -6.88
C LEU A 44 0.30 -12.29 -7.05
N THR A 45 -0.56 -13.25 -6.73
CA THR A 45 -0.35 -14.64 -7.10
C THR A 45 -0.39 -14.81 -8.62
N THR A 46 0.09 -15.96 -9.11
CA THR A 46 0.02 -16.28 -10.56
C THR A 46 -1.41 -16.23 -11.10
N LYS A 47 -2.42 -16.65 -10.31
CA LYS A 47 -3.83 -16.62 -10.73
C LYS A 47 -4.35 -15.18 -10.85
N GLU A 48 -4.01 -14.33 -9.88
CA GLU A 48 -4.43 -12.93 -9.87
C GLU A 48 -3.74 -12.12 -10.96
N ALA A 49 -2.44 -12.34 -11.19
CA ALA A 49 -1.70 -11.73 -12.28
C ALA A 49 -2.31 -12.09 -13.66
N LEU A 50 -2.66 -13.35 -13.88
CA LEU A 50 -3.34 -13.78 -15.12
C LEU A 50 -4.69 -13.09 -15.31
N LYS A 51 -5.48 -12.99 -14.24
CA LYS A 51 -6.78 -12.30 -14.26
C LYS A 51 -6.61 -10.82 -14.56
N LEU A 52 -5.62 -10.16 -13.94
CA LEU A 52 -5.33 -8.73 -14.15
C LEU A 52 -4.90 -8.44 -15.59
N MET A 53 -4.10 -9.32 -16.19
CA MET A 53 -3.62 -9.17 -17.57
C MET A 53 -4.62 -9.66 -18.63
N GLY A 54 -5.76 -10.25 -18.23
CA GLY A 54 -6.71 -10.86 -19.17
C GLY A 54 -6.16 -12.09 -19.91
N LEU A 55 -5.17 -12.78 -19.35
CA LEU A 55 -4.47 -13.90 -19.99
C LEU A 55 -5.07 -15.25 -19.57
N LYS A 56 -5.29 -16.13 -20.55
CA LYS A 56 -5.81 -17.50 -20.30
C LYS A 56 -4.73 -18.50 -19.90
N SER A 57 -3.46 -18.28 -20.29
CA SER A 57 -2.37 -19.24 -20.07
C SER A 57 -1.15 -18.61 -19.40
N LYS A 58 -0.44 -19.44 -18.62
CA LYS A 58 0.79 -19.05 -17.90
C LYS A 58 1.96 -18.75 -18.82
N THR A 59 1.95 -19.28 -20.04
CA THR A 59 3.08 -19.20 -20.98
C THR A 59 3.47 -17.76 -21.26
N ARG A 60 2.49 -16.88 -21.51
CA ARG A 60 2.75 -15.46 -21.79
C ARG A 60 3.23 -14.72 -20.55
N LEU A 61 2.66 -15.01 -19.38
CA LEU A 61 3.12 -14.43 -18.11
C LEU A 61 4.58 -14.83 -17.82
N TYR A 62 4.94 -16.09 -18.04
CA TYR A 62 6.31 -16.57 -17.84
C TYR A 62 7.28 -16.00 -18.87
N ALA A 63 6.87 -15.84 -20.14
CA ALA A 63 7.69 -15.19 -21.14
C ALA A 63 8.02 -13.73 -20.75
N LEU A 64 7.01 -12.95 -20.31
CA LEU A 64 7.21 -11.57 -19.86
C LEU A 64 8.11 -11.47 -18.63
N ARG A 65 7.99 -12.43 -17.72
CA ARG A 65 8.87 -12.58 -16.56
C ARG A 65 10.30 -12.89 -16.99
N ASP A 66 10.48 -13.85 -17.90
CA ASP A 66 11.80 -14.30 -18.37
C ASP A 66 12.52 -13.21 -19.15
N GLN A 67 11.75 -12.37 -19.85
CA GLN A 67 12.22 -11.15 -20.52
C GLN A 67 12.48 -9.98 -19.55
N LYS A 68 12.26 -10.17 -18.25
CA LYS A 68 12.40 -9.13 -17.19
C LYS A 68 11.53 -7.89 -17.41
N ILE A 69 10.43 -8.03 -18.14
CA ILE A 69 9.47 -6.94 -18.40
C ILE A 69 8.56 -6.72 -17.19
N ILE A 70 8.25 -7.79 -16.47
CA ILE A 70 7.48 -7.75 -15.22
C ILE A 70 8.32 -8.28 -14.06
N GLU A 71 8.23 -7.60 -12.93
CA GLU A 71 8.93 -7.98 -11.70
C GLU A 71 8.18 -9.09 -10.98
N TYR A 72 8.94 -10.03 -10.43
CA TYR A 72 8.40 -11.13 -9.64
C TYR A 72 9.34 -11.50 -8.51
N TYR A 73 8.75 -12.04 -7.44
CA TYR A 73 9.45 -12.63 -6.32
C TYR A 73 9.11 -14.12 -6.24
N GLN A 74 10.10 -14.95 -5.94
CA GLN A 74 9.91 -16.38 -5.73
C GLN A 74 10.28 -16.73 -4.30
N HIS A 75 9.28 -17.24 -3.57
CA HIS A 75 9.46 -17.79 -2.25
C HIS A 75 9.18 -19.30 -2.29
N GLY A 76 10.25 -20.10 -2.34
CA GLY A 76 10.17 -21.54 -2.55
C GLY A 76 9.47 -21.89 -3.86
N ARG A 77 8.30 -22.54 -3.76
CA ARG A 77 7.46 -22.94 -4.91
C ARG A 77 6.47 -21.86 -5.36
N ARG A 78 6.23 -20.85 -4.53
CA ARG A 78 5.24 -19.79 -4.82
C ARG A 78 5.91 -18.66 -5.61
N LYS A 79 5.23 -18.21 -6.66
CA LYS A 79 5.62 -17.04 -7.47
C LYS A 79 4.62 -15.93 -7.24
N LEU A 80 5.13 -14.78 -6.81
CA LEU A 80 4.40 -13.55 -6.61
C LEU A 80 4.88 -12.53 -7.64
N TYR A 81 3.96 -11.74 -8.18
CA TYR A 81 4.23 -10.77 -9.24
C TYR A 81 3.90 -9.37 -8.76
N SER A 82 4.77 -8.40 -9.02
CA SER A 82 4.48 -7.00 -8.69
C SER A 82 3.32 -6.49 -9.55
N LYS A 83 2.22 -6.13 -8.89
CA LYS A 83 1.05 -5.50 -9.51
C LYS A 83 1.45 -4.23 -10.25
N LYS A 84 2.34 -3.43 -9.65
CA LYS A 84 2.84 -2.18 -10.23
C LYS A 84 3.54 -2.41 -11.57
N SER A 85 4.44 -3.40 -11.65
CA SER A 85 5.14 -3.71 -12.90
C SER A 85 4.18 -4.20 -14.00
N ILE A 86 3.16 -4.99 -13.63
CA ILE A 86 2.14 -5.48 -14.57
C ILE A 86 1.31 -4.32 -15.11
N ILE A 87 0.86 -3.41 -14.24
CA ILE A 87 0.10 -2.22 -14.65
C ILE A 87 0.95 -1.31 -15.55
N ALA A 88 2.23 -1.10 -15.22
CA ALA A 88 3.15 -0.33 -16.04
C ALA A 88 3.27 -0.92 -17.45
N TYR A 89 3.44 -2.24 -17.56
CA TYR A 89 3.44 -2.94 -18.84
C TYR A 89 2.13 -2.76 -19.62
N LEU A 90 0.97 -2.92 -18.96
CA LEU A 90 -0.34 -2.77 -19.61
C LEU A 90 -0.58 -1.33 -20.09
N ASN A 91 -0.16 -0.33 -19.31
CA ASN A 91 -0.28 1.07 -19.69
C ASN A 91 0.66 1.44 -20.85
N GLY A 92 1.87 0.89 -20.87
CA GLY A 92 2.80 1.06 -22.00
C GLY A 92 2.26 0.50 -23.32
N GLN A 93 1.37 -0.49 -23.27
CA GLN A 93 0.68 -1.04 -24.45
C GLN A 93 -0.55 -0.27 -24.90
N LYS A 94 -1.10 0.62 -24.05
CA LYS A 94 -2.29 1.43 -24.37
C LYS A 94 -1.97 2.70 -25.16
N ILE A 95 -0.71 2.93 -25.53
CA ILE A 95 -0.34 4.00 -26.46
C ILE A 95 -0.57 3.46 -27.88
N THR A 96 -1.84 3.44 -28.31
CA THR A 96 -2.25 3.39 -29.73
C THR A 96 -3.66 3.96 -29.83
#